data_AF-A0AAF0RSP5-F1
#
_entry.id   AF-A0AAF0RSP5-F1
#
_cell.length_a   1.000
_cell.length_b   1.000
_cell.length_c   1.000
_cell.angle_alpha   90.00
_cell.angle_beta   90.00
_cell.angle_gamma   90.00
#
_symmetry.space_group_name_H-M   'P 1'
#
loop_
_entity.id
_entity.type
_entity.pdbx_description
1 polymer ?
#
loop_
_entity_poly.entity_id
_entity_poly.type
_entity_poly.pdbx_seq_one_letter_code
_entity_poly.pdbx_strand_id
1 'polypeptide(L)'
;MTATDRIRSVVPPYLLRAVADAQAFPRAASAARTALASLDAVQAPKHEHLLAPRGVSGAVDRSPQRTITDAHGTTTLPGTVVRLEGDADSGDAAVDEAYAGLGATHAFWLEVFDRVSIDGAGLPLDATVHYGQDYDNAYWDGSRMVFGDGDDEVFRRFTVALDVIGHELAHGVTQYTADLTYQGQSGALNESISDVFGSLVAQYAAGQTAEQASWLIGEGLFTDAVQGDALRSMRAPGTAYDDPVLGKDPQPATMDGFVVTTDDAGGVHTNSGIPNHAFFLVATAIGGPAWLGAGAVWWDALTSPEVTASVDFAGFATVTVDAAGRRFGDGSAEQTAVRQAWQRVGVLD
;
A
#
# COMPACT_ATOMS: atom_id res chain seq x y z
N MET A 1 14.01 24.27 -6.83
CA MET A 1 13.61 23.13 -5.98
C MET A 1 13.40 21.97 -6.93
N THR A 2 14.35 21.04 -6.95
CA THR A 2 14.35 19.87 -7.83
C THR A 2 13.29 18.89 -7.34
N ALA A 3 12.44 18.43 -8.26
CA ALA A 3 11.44 17.40 -8.00
C ALA A 3 12.14 16.14 -7.48
N THR A 4 11.75 15.70 -6.29
CA THR A 4 12.13 14.38 -5.78
C THR A 4 11.20 13.35 -6.43
N ASP A 5 11.78 12.45 -7.22
CA ASP A 5 11.12 11.33 -7.87
C ASP A 5 10.34 10.48 -6.85
N ARG A 6 9.09 10.15 -7.18
CA ARG A 6 8.14 9.48 -6.27
C ARG A 6 8.02 8.00 -6.63
N ILE A 7 8.85 7.20 -5.98
CA ILE A 7 8.82 5.71 -6.00
C ILE A 7 7.59 5.23 -5.25
N ARG A 8 6.87 4.23 -5.76
CA ARG A 8 5.82 3.48 -5.06
C ARG A 8 5.75 2.08 -5.67
N SER A 9 6.25 1.08 -4.95
CA SER A 9 6.41 -0.28 -5.44
C SER A 9 6.31 -1.21 -4.25
N VAL A 10 5.48 -2.26 -4.36
CA VAL A 10 5.16 -3.10 -3.20
C VAL A 10 6.36 -3.89 -2.66
N VAL A 11 7.25 -4.37 -3.56
CA VAL A 11 8.44 -5.14 -3.16
C VAL A 11 9.58 -4.19 -2.82
N PRO A 12 10.06 -4.17 -1.55
CA PRO A 12 11.11 -3.26 -1.17
C PRO A 12 12.43 -3.56 -1.90
N PRO A 13 13.22 -2.54 -2.30
CA PRO A 13 14.48 -2.74 -3.02
C PRO A 13 15.49 -3.62 -2.27
N TYR A 14 15.48 -3.62 -0.93
CA TYR A 14 16.37 -4.47 -0.15
C TYR A 14 16.06 -5.96 -0.33
N LEU A 15 14.80 -6.34 -0.51
CA LEU A 15 14.38 -7.73 -0.67
C LEU A 15 14.75 -8.22 -2.07
N LEU A 16 14.47 -7.41 -3.09
CA LEU A 16 14.92 -7.71 -4.45
C LEU A 16 16.45 -7.87 -4.54
N ARG A 17 17.22 -7.05 -3.79
CA ARG A 17 18.69 -7.23 -3.73
C ARG A 17 19.09 -8.56 -3.08
N ALA A 18 18.44 -8.95 -1.98
CA ALA A 18 18.72 -10.23 -1.34
C ALA A 18 18.48 -11.42 -2.29
N VAL A 19 17.37 -11.40 -3.04
CA VAL A 19 17.05 -12.42 -4.04
C VAL A 19 18.03 -12.35 -5.23
N ALA A 20 18.36 -11.16 -5.72
CA ALA A 20 19.27 -10.96 -6.85
C ALA A 20 20.69 -11.49 -6.62
N ASP A 21 21.17 -11.42 -5.37
CA ASP A 21 22.51 -11.84 -4.96
C ASP A 21 22.58 -13.33 -4.56
N ALA A 22 21.43 -14.00 -4.47
CA ALA A 22 21.35 -15.39 -4.06
C ALA A 22 21.85 -16.37 -5.12
N GLN A 23 22.48 -17.46 -4.66
CA GLN A 23 22.85 -18.59 -5.54
C GLN A 23 21.70 -19.59 -5.71
N ALA A 24 20.75 -19.62 -4.78
CA ALA A 24 19.49 -20.34 -4.92
C ALA A 24 18.51 -19.53 -5.80
N PHE A 25 17.53 -20.21 -6.38
CA PHE A 25 16.48 -19.61 -7.22
C PHE A 25 17.03 -18.76 -8.39
N PRO A 26 17.68 -19.37 -9.39
CA PRO A 26 18.31 -18.63 -10.48
C PRO A 26 17.31 -17.84 -11.34
N ARG A 27 16.04 -18.27 -11.42
CA ARG A 27 14.98 -17.54 -12.12
C ARG A 27 14.59 -16.31 -11.29
N ALA A 28 14.31 -16.49 -10.00
CA ALA A 28 14.05 -15.38 -9.07
C ALA A 28 15.19 -14.36 -9.05
N ALA A 29 16.44 -14.81 -9.00
CA ALA A 29 17.59 -13.91 -9.00
C ALA A 29 17.67 -13.08 -10.29
N SER A 30 17.28 -13.65 -11.45
CA SER A 30 17.21 -12.94 -12.72
C SER A 30 16.04 -11.97 -12.80
N ALA A 31 14.88 -12.41 -12.33
CA ALA A 31 13.67 -11.62 -12.19
C ALA A 31 13.90 -10.39 -11.29
N ALA A 32 14.45 -10.60 -10.09
CA ALA A 32 14.79 -9.55 -9.14
C ALA A 32 15.80 -8.53 -9.71
N ARG A 33 16.81 -8.96 -10.47
CA ARG A 33 17.73 -8.04 -11.18
C ARG A 33 17.00 -7.19 -12.23
N THR A 34 16.04 -7.78 -12.93
CA THR A 34 15.22 -7.07 -13.91
C THR A 34 14.30 -6.04 -13.23
N ALA A 35 13.64 -6.46 -12.14
CA ALA A 35 12.81 -5.58 -11.32
C ALA A 35 13.62 -4.40 -10.77
N LEU A 36 14.80 -4.65 -10.18
CA LEU A 36 15.72 -3.62 -9.69
C LEU A 36 16.13 -2.63 -10.80
N ALA A 37 16.49 -3.12 -11.99
CA ALA A 37 16.88 -2.27 -13.11
C ALA A 37 15.71 -1.44 -13.66
N SER A 38 14.48 -1.92 -13.49
CA SER A 38 13.28 -1.21 -13.91
C SER A 38 12.81 -0.15 -12.91
N LEU A 39 13.32 -0.16 -11.67
CA LEU A 39 12.92 0.80 -10.64
C LEU A 39 13.09 2.23 -11.17
N ASP A 40 14.17 2.54 -11.88
CA ASP A 40 14.44 3.87 -12.45
C ASP A 40 13.46 4.29 -13.56
N ALA A 41 12.92 3.34 -14.33
CA ALA A 41 11.90 3.60 -15.34
C ALA A 41 10.50 3.73 -14.70
N VAL A 42 10.23 2.99 -13.63
CA VAL A 42 9.05 3.13 -12.76
C VAL A 42 9.11 4.46 -11.96
N GLN A 43 10.31 4.99 -11.74
CA GLN A 43 10.61 6.23 -10.99
C GLN A 43 10.37 7.54 -11.77
N ALA A 44 10.20 7.50 -13.09
CA ALA A 44 10.12 8.72 -13.89
C ALA A 44 8.97 9.65 -13.43
N PRO A 45 9.16 11.00 -13.44
CA PRO A 45 8.28 11.90 -12.71
C PRO A 45 6.82 11.87 -13.21
N LYS A 46 5.91 11.51 -12.30
CA LYS A 46 4.45 11.59 -12.47
C LYS A 46 3.94 13.03 -12.39
N HIS A 47 4.39 13.86 -13.33
CA HIS A 47 4.13 15.30 -13.33
C HIS A 47 2.78 15.71 -13.94
N GLU A 48 1.96 14.79 -14.45
CA GLU A 48 0.78 15.18 -15.22
C GLU A 48 -0.53 15.29 -14.41
N HIS A 49 -0.58 14.83 -13.15
CA HIS A 49 -1.82 14.84 -12.37
C HIS A 49 -1.79 15.72 -11.09
N LEU A 50 -0.99 16.79 -11.09
CA LEU A 50 -1.15 17.92 -10.16
C LEU A 50 -2.38 18.80 -10.48
N LEU A 51 -3.30 18.32 -11.31
CA LEU A 51 -4.59 18.96 -11.44
C LEU A 51 -5.40 18.57 -10.22
N ALA A 52 -5.60 19.54 -9.30
CA ALA A 52 -6.76 19.54 -8.42
C ALA A 52 -7.95 18.98 -9.21
N PRO A 53 -8.75 18.05 -8.65
CA PRO A 53 -9.79 17.35 -9.40
C PRO A 53 -10.52 18.39 -10.23
N ARG A 54 -10.42 18.26 -11.57
CA ARG A 54 -11.06 19.21 -12.49
C ARG A 54 -12.48 19.32 -11.97
N GLY A 55 -12.88 20.51 -11.52
CA GLY A 55 -14.22 20.70 -10.97
C GLY A 55 -15.21 20.09 -11.94
N VAL A 56 -15.73 18.92 -11.60
CA VAL A 56 -16.54 18.15 -12.54
C VAL A 56 -17.85 18.91 -12.59
N SER A 57 -18.12 19.60 -13.70
CA SER A 57 -19.40 20.26 -13.87
C SER A 57 -20.46 19.18 -14.09
N GLY A 58 -21.17 18.79 -13.02
CA GLY A 58 -22.19 17.74 -13.06
C GLY A 58 -22.11 16.81 -11.85
N ALA A 59 -23.05 15.87 -11.74
CA ALA A 59 -22.94 14.79 -10.77
C ALA A 59 -21.78 13.87 -11.18
N VAL A 60 -20.84 13.62 -10.27
CA VAL A 60 -19.76 12.64 -10.46
C VAL A 60 -20.37 11.25 -10.55
N ASP A 61 -19.99 10.46 -11.55
CA ASP A 61 -20.38 9.04 -11.62
C ASP A 61 -19.74 8.30 -10.46
N ARG A 62 -20.56 7.64 -9.65
CA ARG A 62 -20.15 6.91 -8.46
C ARG A 62 -19.94 5.42 -8.74
N SER A 63 -20.18 4.98 -9.96
CA SER A 63 -19.96 3.59 -10.37
C SER A 63 -18.47 3.38 -10.65
N PRO A 64 -17.91 2.20 -10.32
CA PRO A 64 -16.56 1.88 -10.76
C PRO A 64 -16.52 1.88 -12.30
N GLN A 65 -15.43 2.40 -12.87
CA GLN A 65 -15.12 2.24 -14.29
C GLN A 65 -13.76 1.56 -14.39
N ARG A 66 -13.75 0.25 -14.65
CA ARG A 66 -12.52 -0.55 -14.71
C ARG A 66 -12.15 -0.95 -16.13
N THR A 67 -10.86 -0.89 -16.43
CA THR A 67 -10.27 -1.44 -17.65
C THR A 67 -9.08 -2.31 -17.29
N ILE A 68 -9.15 -3.59 -17.65
CA ILE A 68 -8.00 -4.50 -17.53
C ILE A 68 -7.38 -4.71 -18.90
N THR A 69 -6.06 -4.57 -18.95
CA THR A 69 -5.24 -4.73 -20.13
C THR A 69 -4.17 -5.78 -19.88
N ASP A 70 -3.72 -6.43 -20.95
CA ASP A 70 -2.72 -7.48 -20.94
C ASP A 70 -1.50 -7.02 -21.75
N ALA A 71 -0.34 -7.03 -21.10
CA ALA A 71 0.93 -6.67 -21.74
C ALA A 71 1.57 -7.83 -22.53
N HIS A 72 1.00 -9.04 -22.49
CA HIS A 72 1.47 -10.26 -23.15
C HIS A 72 2.93 -10.60 -22.82
N GLY A 73 3.31 -10.37 -21.57
CA GLY A 73 4.67 -10.57 -21.09
C GLY A 73 5.69 -9.57 -21.64
N THR A 74 5.24 -8.48 -22.27
CA THR A 74 6.07 -7.35 -22.67
C THR A 74 6.06 -6.25 -21.61
N THR A 75 6.93 -5.25 -21.74
CA THR A 75 6.94 -4.08 -20.84
C THR A 75 6.24 -2.86 -21.46
N THR A 76 5.43 -3.05 -22.50
CA THR A 76 4.73 -1.95 -23.19
C THR A 76 3.35 -1.73 -22.57
N LEU A 77 3.14 -0.54 -22.01
CA LEU A 77 1.86 -0.13 -21.42
C LEU A 77 0.99 0.66 -22.43
N PRO A 78 -0.36 0.58 -22.36
CA PRO A 78 -1.15 -0.30 -21.49
C PRO A 78 -1.17 -1.77 -21.92
N GLY A 79 -0.79 -2.10 -23.15
CA GLY A 79 -1.06 -3.42 -23.73
C GLY A 79 -2.44 -3.47 -24.40
N THR A 80 -3.07 -4.65 -24.44
CA THR A 80 -4.37 -4.87 -25.11
C THR A 80 -5.50 -4.99 -24.10
N VAL A 81 -6.64 -4.35 -24.32
CA VAL A 81 -7.82 -4.50 -23.45
C VAL A 81 -8.32 -5.96 -23.48
N VAL A 82 -8.48 -6.55 -22.30
CA VAL A 82 -8.96 -7.92 -22.11
C VAL A 82 -10.23 -8.01 -21.25
N ARG A 83 -10.54 -6.97 -20.46
CA ARG A 83 -11.79 -6.91 -19.68
C ARG A 83 -12.21 -5.46 -19.43
N LEU A 84 -13.49 -5.15 -19.67
CA LEU A 84 -14.10 -3.85 -19.38
C LEU A 84 -15.09 -3.94 -18.22
N GLU A 85 -15.53 -2.77 -17.73
CA GLU A 85 -16.60 -2.68 -16.74
C GLU A 85 -17.88 -3.40 -17.20
N GLY A 86 -18.37 -4.34 -16.39
CA GLY A 86 -19.56 -5.12 -16.67
C GLY A 86 -19.32 -6.42 -17.44
N ASP A 87 -18.09 -6.66 -17.93
CA ASP A 87 -17.76 -7.93 -18.58
C ASP A 87 -17.69 -9.09 -17.57
N ALA A 88 -18.07 -10.28 -18.05
CA ALA A 88 -17.92 -11.52 -17.31
C ALA A 88 -16.44 -11.87 -17.08
N ASP A 89 -16.20 -12.85 -16.20
CA ASP A 89 -14.85 -13.37 -15.96
C ASP A 89 -14.20 -13.87 -17.25
N SER A 90 -12.93 -13.52 -17.42
CA SER A 90 -12.14 -13.82 -18.60
C SER A 90 -11.63 -15.26 -18.61
N GLY A 91 -11.54 -15.88 -17.42
CA GLY A 91 -10.93 -17.20 -17.22
C GLY A 91 -9.42 -17.14 -16.98
N ASP A 92 -8.81 -15.96 -17.09
CA ASP A 92 -7.45 -15.70 -16.63
C ASP A 92 -7.48 -15.20 -15.17
N ALA A 93 -6.77 -15.89 -14.29
CA ALA A 93 -6.76 -15.57 -12.86
C ALA A 93 -6.21 -14.17 -12.58
N ALA A 94 -5.15 -13.73 -13.27
CA ALA A 94 -4.56 -12.41 -13.01
C ALA A 94 -5.51 -11.29 -13.44
N VAL A 95 -6.17 -11.44 -14.60
CA VAL A 95 -7.19 -10.50 -15.09
C VAL A 95 -8.36 -10.41 -14.13
N ASP A 96 -8.88 -11.56 -13.68
CA ASP A 96 -10.09 -11.63 -12.86
C ASP A 96 -9.83 -11.16 -11.42
N GLU A 97 -8.67 -11.47 -10.86
CA GLU A 97 -8.20 -10.96 -9.56
C GLU A 97 -7.96 -9.44 -9.59
N ALA A 98 -7.28 -8.92 -10.62
CA ALA A 98 -7.09 -7.47 -10.78
C ALA A 98 -8.44 -6.75 -10.88
N TYR A 99 -9.36 -7.26 -11.70
CA TYR A 99 -10.71 -6.70 -11.86
C TYR A 99 -11.49 -6.68 -10.54
N ALA A 100 -11.45 -7.79 -9.79
CA ALA A 100 -12.11 -7.91 -8.49
C ALA A 100 -11.48 -6.99 -7.46
N GLY A 101 -10.14 -6.92 -7.38
CA GLY A 101 -9.43 -6.11 -6.40
C GLY A 101 -9.58 -4.61 -6.60
N LEU A 102 -9.57 -4.14 -7.86
CA LEU A 102 -9.92 -2.75 -8.19
C LEU A 102 -11.36 -2.44 -7.75
N GLY A 103 -12.30 -3.36 -7.99
CA GLY A 103 -13.69 -3.21 -7.59
C GLY A 103 -13.89 -3.14 -6.08
N ALA A 104 -13.24 -4.04 -5.33
CA ALA A 104 -13.29 -4.07 -3.88
C ALA A 104 -12.69 -2.80 -3.26
N THR A 105 -11.56 -2.32 -3.82
CA THR A 105 -10.94 -1.07 -3.37
C THR A 105 -11.85 0.13 -3.63
N HIS A 106 -12.46 0.21 -4.82
CA HIS A 106 -13.44 1.25 -5.13
C HIS A 106 -14.62 1.24 -4.16
N ALA A 107 -15.21 0.07 -3.93
CA ALA A 107 -16.35 -0.11 -3.03
C ALA A 107 -16.00 0.33 -1.61
N PHE A 108 -14.84 -0.06 -1.09
CA PHE A 108 -14.35 0.37 0.22
C PHE A 108 -14.30 1.91 0.35
N TRP A 109 -13.63 2.60 -0.57
CA TRP A 109 -13.53 4.06 -0.52
C TRP A 109 -14.88 4.76 -0.60
N LEU A 110 -15.77 4.25 -1.47
CA LEU A 110 -17.10 4.84 -1.67
C LEU A 110 -18.02 4.59 -0.48
N GLU A 111 -18.09 3.37 0.02
CA GLU A 111 -19.06 2.96 1.04
C GLU A 111 -18.62 3.35 2.45
N VAL A 112 -17.31 3.36 2.73
CA VAL A 112 -16.77 3.70 4.06
C VAL A 112 -16.53 5.19 4.22
N PHE A 113 -16.02 5.86 3.18
CA PHE A 113 -15.58 7.27 3.27
C PHE A 113 -16.32 8.23 2.36
N ASP A 114 -17.36 7.78 1.63
CA ASP A 114 -18.07 8.57 0.62
C ASP A 114 -17.13 9.17 -0.44
N ARG A 115 -15.97 8.55 -0.65
CA ARG A 115 -14.95 9.01 -1.59
C ARG A 115 -15.15 8.33 -2.94
N VAL A 116 -15.38 9.12 -3.97
CA VAL A 116 -15.61 8.61 -5.32
C VAL A 116 -14.27 8.34 -6.02
N SER A 117 -13.85 7.08 -6.04
CA SER A 117 -12.56 6.62 -6.59
C SER A 117 -11.32 7.26 -5.92
N ILE A 118 -10.14 7.07 -6.52
CA ILE A 118 -8.83 7.42 -5.95
C ILE A 118 -8.65 8.92 -5.80
N ASP A 119 -9.14 9.72 -6.75
CA ASP A 119 -9.03 11.18 -6.78
C ASP A 119 -10.20 11.91 -6.10
N GLY A 120 -11.27 11.18 -5.72
CA GLY A 120 -12.51 11.77 -5.19
C GLY A 120 -13.41 12.38 -6.28
N ALA A 121 -13.07 12.20 -7.55
CA ALA A 121 -13.79 12.75 -8.70
C ALA A 121 -14.09 11.69 -9.78
N GLY A 122 -14.06 10.40 -9.43
CA GLY A 122 -14.44 9.31 -10.32
C GLY A 122 -13.35 8.90 -11.31
N LEU A 123 -12.07 9.01 -10.94
CA LEU A 123 -10.96 8.47 -11.75
C LEU A 123 -11.25 7.00 -12.15
N PRO A 124 -11.19 6.67 -13.46
CA PRO A 124 -11.25 5.27 -13.89
C PRO A 124 -10.12 4.45 -13.28
N LEU A 125 -10.40 3.19 -12.97
CA LEU A 125 -9.44 2.26 -12.40
C LEU A 125 -8.91 1.34 -13.49
N ASP A 126 -7.76 1.72 -14.04
CA ASP A 126 -7.10 0.94 -15.08
C ASP A 126 -6.02 0.04 -14.48
N ALA A 127 -5.85 -1.14 -15.04
CA ALA A 127 -4.78 -2.07 -14.70
C ALA A 127 -4.17 -2.74 -15.93
N THR A 128 -2.88 -3.04 -15.86
CA THR A 128 -2.16 -3.90 -16.79
C THR A 128 -1.63 -5.13 -16.05
N VAL A 129 -2.00 -6.32 -16.52
CA VAL A 129 -1.47 -7.62 -16.05
C VAL A 129 -0.45 -8.20 -17.03
N HIS A 130 0.24 -9.27 -16.62
CA HIS A 130 1.28 -9.94 -17.39
C HIS A 130 2.38 -8.99 -17.88
N TYR A 131 2.75 -8.03 -17.03
CA TYR A 131 3.80 -7.06 -17.33
C TYR A 131 5.17 -7.71 -17.20
N GLY A 132 5.94 -7.68 -18.29
CA GLY A 132 7.28 -8.28 -18.34
C GLY A 132 7.26 -9.81 -18.23
N GLN A 133 8.45 -10.40 -18.21
CA GLN A 133 8.63 -11.84 -17.94
C GLN A 133 9.13 -11.97 -16.51
N ASP A 134 8.47 -12.82 -15.72
CA ASP A 134 8.84 -13.10 -14.33
C ASP A 134 9.02 -11.81 -13.51
N TYR A 135 8.14 -10.84 -13.70
CA TYR A 135 8.35 -9.53 -13.07
C TYR A 135 7.95 -9.58 -11.59
N ASP A 136 8.96 -9.50 -10.72
CA ASP A 136 8.81 -9.57 -9.26
C ASP A 136 8.36 -8.23 -8.65
N ASN A 137 7.29 -7.65 -9.17
CA ASN A 137 6.72 -6.44 -8.61
C ASN A 137 5.29 -6.12 -9.06
N ALA A 138 4.67 -5.22 -8.30
CA ALA A 138 3.53 -4.43 -8.74
C ALA A 138 3.72 -2.98 -8.32
N TYR A 139 3.09 -2.06 -9.05
CA TYR A 139 3.17 -0.64 -8.76
C TYR A 139 1.99 0.15 -9.34
N TRP A 140 1.63 1.24 -8.66
CA TRP A 140 0.86 2.33 -9.26
C TRP A 140 1.78 3.20 -10.12
N ASP A 141 1.41 3.52 -11.36
CA ASP A 141 2.22 4.35 -12.28
C ASP A 141 1.84 5.85 -12.28
N GLY A 142 0.84 6.26 -11.47
CA GLY A 142 0.29 7.62 -11.48
C GLY A 142 -1.05 7.74 -12.20
N SER A 143 -1.44 6.71 -12.94
CA SER A 143 -2.70 6.62 -13.67
C SER A 143 -3.32 5.22 -13.67
N ARG A 144 -2.51 4.17 -13.55
CA ARG A 144 -2.96 2.77 -13.55
C ARG A 144 -2.12 1.89 -12.63
N MET A 145 -2.67 0.72 -12.35
CA MET A 145 -1.97 -0.40 -11.74
C MET A 145 -1.19 -1.20 -12.78
N VAL A 146 -0.01 -1.69 -12.42
CA VAL A 146 0.79 -2.60 -13.23
C VAL A 146 1.18 -3.80 -12.38
N PHE A 147 0.91 -5.00 -12.87
CA PHE A 147 1.15 -6.26 -12.16
C PHE A 147 2.07 -7.18 -12.95
N GLY A 148 3.13 -7.63 -12.30
CA GLY A 148 3.92 -8.77 -12.75
C GLY A 148 3.35 -10.10 -12.30
N ASP A 149 3.75 -11.16 -12.99
CA ASP A 149 3.33 -12.53 -12.70
C ASP A 149 4.19 -13.22 -11.62
N GLY A 150 5.28 -12.58 -11.18
CA GLY A 150 6.27 -13.20 -10.29
C GLY A 150 7.08 -14.30 -10.99
N ASP A 151 8.09 -14.82 -10.29
CA ASP A 151 9.04 -15.80 -10.83
C ASP A 151 8.66 -17.28 -10.57
N ASP A 152 7.61 -17.53 -9.77
CA ASP A 152 7.16 -18.84 -9.27
C ASP A 152 8.19 -19.63 -8.42
N GLU A 153 9.40 -19.12 -8.17
CA GLU A 153 10.33 -19.66 -7.17
C GLU A 153 10.21 -18.90 -5.84
N VAL A 154 10.19 -17.56 -5.86
CA VAL A 154 10.03 -16.71 -4.65
C VAL A 154 8.65 -16.08 -4.59
N PHE A 155 8.22 -15.45 -5.69
CA PHE A 155 6.95 -14.74 -5.78
C PHE A 155 5.95 -15.43 -6.69
N ARG A 156 4.69 -15.46 -6.25
CA ARG A 156 3.53 -15.72 -7.10
C ARG A 156 3.11 -14.42 -7.79
N ARG A 157 2.10 -14.50 -8.67
CA ARG A 157 1.49 -13.31 -9.32
C ARG A 157 1.04 -12.27 -8.31
N PHE A 158 1.30 -10.99 -8.63
CA PHE A 158 1.05 -9.88 -7.72
C PHE A 158 -0.44 -9.47 -7.60
N THR A 159 -1.32 -10.10 -8.37
CA THR A 159 -2.77 -9.93 -8.26
C THR A 159 -3.39 -10.79 -7.16
N VAL A 160 -2.65 -11.78 -6.62
CA VAL A 160 -3.20 -12.77 -5.68
C VAL A 160 -3.60 -12.16 -4.32
N ALA A 161 -2.94 -11.07 -3.92
CA ALA A 161 -3.12 -10.43 -2.62
C ALA A 161 -3.94 -9.14 -2.78
N LEU A 162 -5.17 -9.14 -2.26
CA LEU A 162 -6.06 -7.98 -2.34
C LEU A 162 -5.51 -6.76 -1.60
N ASP A 163 -4.85 -6.96 -0.46
CA ASP A 163 -4.23 -5.89 0.31
C ASP A 163 -3.07 -5.22 -0.45
N VAL A 164 -2.36 -5.94 -1.32
CA VAL A 164 -1.34 -5.36 -2.22
C VAL A 164 -1.98 -4.46 -3.27
N ILE A 165 -3.09 -4.89 -3.88
CA ILE A 165 -3.85 -4.05 -4.81
C ILE A 165 -4.37 -2.79 -4.09
N GLY A 166 -4.92 -2.96 -2.88
CA GLY A 166 -5.41 -1.87 -2.05
C GLY A 166 -4.30 -0.90 -1.63
N HIS A 167 -3.12 -1.40 -1.30
CA HIS A 167 -1.92 -0.62 -0.95
C HIS A 167 -1.52 0.30 -2.11
N GLU A 168 -1.37 -0.24 -3.31
CA GLU A 168 -0.93 0.53 -4.47
C GLU A 168 -1.95 1.60 -4.91
N LEU A 169 -3.24 1.33 -4.72
CA LEU A 169 -4.30 2.32 -4.96
C LEU A 169 -4.37 3.37 -3.83
N ALA A 170 -4.10 3.00 -2.57
CA ALA A 170 -4.06 3.92 -1.43
C ALA A 170 -2.92 4.94 -1.53
N HIS A 171 -1.81 4.56 -2.16
CA HIS A 171 -0.80 5.49 -2.63
C HIS A 171 -1.40 6.60 -3.51
N GLY A 172 -2.21 6.24 -4.50
CA GLY A 172 -2.94 7.20 -5.33
C GLY A 172 -3.82 8.14 -4.49
N VAL A 173 -4.54 7.60 -3.50
CA VAL A 173 -5.35 8.42 -2.57
C VAL A 173 -4.48 9.41 -1.80
N THR A 174 -3.31 8.98 -1.32
CA THR A 174 -2.34 9.85 -0.65
C THR A 174 -1.86 10.98 -1.57
N GLN A 175 -1.65 10.71 -2.87
CA GLN A 175 -1.27 11.74 -3.85
C GLN A 175 -2.35 12.82 -4.02
N TYR A 176 -3.62 12.46 -3.97
CA TYR A 176 -4.74 13.41 -4.08
C TYR A 176 -5.21 14.00 -2.75
N THR A 177 -4.48 13.78 -1.65
CA THR A 177 -4.79 14.28 -0.31
C THR A 177 -3.58 14.99 0.33
N ALA A 178 -2.87 14.36 1.26
CA ALA A 178 -1.73 14.95 1.96
C ALA A 178 -0.46 15.09 1.10
N ASP A 179 -0.40 14.35 0.00
CA ASP A 179 0.71 14.33 -0.95
C ASP A 179 2.09 14.12 -0.27
N LEU A 180 2.13 13.17 0.67
CA LEU A 180 3.30 12.89 1.49
C LEU A 180 4.54 12.64 0.62
N THR A 181 5.59 13.40 0.92
CA THR A 181 6.91 13.31 0.30
C THR A 181 7.49 11.95 0.58
N TYR A 182 7.87 11.23 -0.47
CA TYR A 182 8.36 9.86 -0.38
C TYR A 182 9.84 9.80 0.03
N GLN A 183 10.13 10.27 1.24
CA GLN A 183 11.48 10.33 1.80
C GLN A 183 11.41 10.30 3.34
N GLY A 184 12.30 9.53 3.98
CA GLY A 184 12.42 9.48 5.43
C GLY A 184 11.09 9.16 6.12
N GLN A 185 10.75 9.89 7.20
CA GLN A 185 9.53 9.64 7.97
C GLN A 185 8.24 9.92 7.19
N SER A 186 8.18 10.97 6.35
CA SER A 186 6.99 11.23 5.54
C SER A 186 6.79 10.13 4.48
N GLY A 187 7.86 9.55 3.96
CA GLY A 187 7.81 8.40 3.05
C GLY A 187 7.40 7.12 3.77
N ALA A 188 7.92 6.88 4.97
CA ALA A 188 7.49 5.75 5.80
C ALA A 188 6.02 5.86 6.24
N LEU A 189 5.50 7.08 6.43
CA LEU A 189 4.06 7.32 6.61
C LEU A 189 3.28 7.05 5.32
N ASN A 190 3.80 7.41 4.15
CA ASN A 190 3.16 7.11 2.86
C ASN A 190 2.99 5.59 2.66
N GLU A 191 4.06 4.83 2.91
CA GLU A 191 4.04 3.37 2.93
C GLU A 191 3.06 2.81 3.97
N SER A 192 3.12 3.32 5.20
CA SER A 192 2.24 2.85 6.27
C SER A 192 0.77 3.12 6.02
N ILE A 193 0.43 4.29 5.49
CA ILE A 193 -0.95 4.62 5.09
C ILE A 193 -1.44 3.66 4.01
N SER A 194 -0.56 3.28 3.09
CA SER A 194 -0.88 2.34 2.03
C SER A 194 -1.09 0.92 2.59
N ASP A 195 -0.26 0.45 3.51
CA ASP A 195 -0.47 -0.80 4.25
C ASP A 195 -1.77 -0.79 5.09
N VAL A 196 -2.05 0.33 5.77
CA VAL A 196 -3.28 0.53 6.55
C VAL A 196 -4.50 0.36 5.67
N PHE A 197 -4.61 1.13 4.59
CA PHE A 197 -5.81 1.09 3.75
C PHE A 197 -5.88 -0.16 2.88
N GLY A 198 -4.74 -0.74 2.46
CA GLY A 198 -4.70 -2.06 1.84
C GLY A 198 -5.27 -3.14 2.76
N SER A 199 -4.82 -3.18 4.02
CA SER A 199 -5.37 -4.07 5.04
C SER A 199 -6.87 -3.84 5.27
N LEU A 200 -7.31 -2.58 5.35
CA LEU A 200 -8.73 -2.27 5.57
C LEU A 200 -9.60 -2.68 4.38
N VAL A 201 -9.13 -2.55 3.14
CA VAL A 201 -9.83 -3.05 1.95
C VAL A 201 -10.02 -4.57 2.04
N ALA A 202 -8.96 -5.31 2.36
CA ALA A 202 -9.02 -6.76 2.50
C ALA A 202 -9.97 -7.18 3.64
N GLN A 203 -9.87 -6.54 4.80
CA GLN A 203 -10.74 -6.80 5.94
C GLN A 203 -12.20 -6.49 5.62
N TYR A 204 -12.47 -5.36 4.95
CA TYR A 204 -13.82 -4.95 4.56
C TYR A 204 -14.44 -5.96 3.59
N ALA A 205 -13.70 -6.34 2.54
CA ALA A 205 -14.15 -7.34 1.57
C ALA A 205 -14.44 -8.70 2.23
N ALA A 206 -13.67 -9.08 3.24
CA ALA A 206 -13.85 -10.32 4.00
C ALA A 206 -14.85 -10.22 5.18
N GLY A 207 -15.37 -9.03 5.49
CA GLY A 207 -16.24 -8.79 6.65
C GLY A 207 -15.56 -9.05 8.00
N GLN A 208 -14.25 -8.83 8.09
CA GLN A 208 -13.44 -9.11 9.28
C GLN A 208 -13.39 -7.94 10.25
N THR A 209 -13.41 -8.26 11.54
CA THR A 209 -13.06 -7.33 12.63
C THR A 209 -11.55 -7.25 12.83
N ALA A 210 -11.09 -6.25 13.59
CA ALA A 210 -9.68 -6.06 13.93
C ALA A 210 -9.08 -7.30 14.61
N GLU A 211 -9.86 -8.01 15.42
CA GLU A 211 -9.43 -9.23 16.11
C GLU A 211 -9.25 -10.42 15.17
N GLN A 212 -10.01 -10.47 14.07
CA GLN A 212 -10.02 -11.57 13.11
C GLN A 212 -8.98 -11.42 11.99
N ALA A 213 -8.59 -10.18 11.67
CA ALA A 213 -7.67 -9.89 10.59
C ALA A 213 -6.25 -10.47 10.85
N SER A 214 -5.58 -10.91 9.77
CA SER A 214 -4.20 -11.41 9.85
C SER A 214 -3.19 -10.29 10.16
N TRP A 215 -3.46 -9.07 9.66
CA TRP A 215 -2.55 -7.92 9.74
C TRP A 215 -1.21 -8.15 9.03
N LEU A 216 -1.24 -9.03 8.02
CA LEU A 216 -0.12 -9.30 7.13
C LEU A 216 -0.33 -8.53 5.82
N ILE A 217 0.78 -8.08 5.22
CA ILE A 217 0.77 -7.42 3.90
C ILE A 217 1.46 -8.33 2.89
N GLY A 218 0.77 -8.70 1.82
CA GLY A 218 1.21 -9.67 0.82
C GLY A 218 1.07 -11.12 1.30
N GLU A 219 0.07 -11.44 2.13
CA GLU A 219 -0.21 -12.81 2.54
C GLU A 219 -0.53 -13.68 1.30
N GLY A 220 0.15 -14.81 1.18
CA GLY A 220 0.01 -15.71 0.02
C GLY A 220 0.81 -15.32 -1.23
N LEU A 221 1.53 -14.19 -1.21
CA LEU A 221 2.38 -13.76 -2.32
C LEU A 221 3.65 -14.62 -2.44
N PHE A 222 4.26 -15.01 -1.32
CA PHE A 222 5.42 -15.91 -1.33
C PHE A 222 5.04 -17.34 -1.68
N THR A 223 5.87 -18.02 -2.47
CA THR A 223 5.70 -19.46 -2.75
C THR A 223 5.94 -20.32 -1.50
N ASP A 224 5.58 -21.61 -1.56
CA ASP A 224 5.83 -22.55 -0.46
C ASP A 224 7.33 -22.83 -0.22
N ALA A 225 8.21 -22.35 -1.10
CA ALA A 225 9.65 -22.51 -0.96
C ALA A 225 10.29 -21.46 -0.02
N VAL A 226 9.58 -20.36 0.26
CA VAL A 226 10.05 -19.25 1.09
C VAL A 226 9.64 -19.46 2.55
N GLN A 227 10.56 -19.26 3.49
CA GLN A 227 10.27 -19.27 4.92
C GLN A 227 9.75 -17.90 5.37
N GLY A 228 8.50 -17.60 5.03
CA GLY A 228 7.83 -16.37 5.39
C GLY A 228 6.33 -16.43 5.12
N ASP A 229 5.57 -15.67 5.90
CA ASP A 229 4.11 -15.63 5.79
C ASP A 229 3.64 -14.53 4.82
N ALA A 230 4.38 -13.41 4.78
CA ALA A 230 4.01 -12.22 4.02
C ALA A 230 5.21 -11.25 3.86
N LEU A 231 5.06 -10.18 3.07
CA LEU A 231 6.09 -9.14 2.93
C LEU A 231 6.33 -8.38 4.24
N ARG A 232 5.26 -8.09 4.98
CA ARG A 232 5.29 -7.29 6.23
C ARG A 232 4.24 -7.77 7.21
N SER A 233 4.46 -7.49 8.50
CA SER A 233 3.46 -7.66 9.55
C SER A 233 3.18 -6.32 10.22
N MET A 234 1.94 -5.83 10.15
CA MET A 234 1.53 -4.65 10.91
C MET A 234 1.41 -4.96 12.41
N ARG A 235 1.08 -6.22 12.76
CA ARG A 235 0.97 -6.66 14.16
C ARG A 235 2.33 -6.77 14.85
N ALA A 236 3.31 -7.33 14.14
CA ALA A 236 4.64 -7.58 14.68
C ALA A 236 5.71 -7.32 13.61
N PRO A 237 6.04 -6.04 13.31
CA PRO A 237 7.08 -5.72 12.34
C PRO A 237 8.41 -6.41 12.70
N GLY A 238 9.10 -6.95 11.69
CA GLY A 238 10.34 -7.70 11.87
C GLY A 238 10.15 -9.21 12.04
N THR A 239 8.93 -9.72 11.85
CA THR A 239 8.61 -11.16 11.98
C THR A 239 7.88 -11.76 10.79
N ALA A 240 7.70 -11.02 9.69
CA ALA A 240 6.92 -11.53 8.55
C ALA A 240 7.63 -12.67 7.79
N TYR A 241 8.97 -12.67 7.80
CA TYR A 241 9.80 -13.71 7.21
C TYR A 241 11.18 -13.78 7.89
N ASP A 242 11.77 -14.96 7.86
CA ASP A 242 13.16 -15.25 8.28
C ASP A 242 13.67 -16.42 7.43
N ASP A 243 14.17 -16.07 6.24
CA ASP A 243 14.50 -17.03 5.20
C ASP A 243 15.99 -16.97 4.82
N PRO A 244 16.66 -18.11 4.52
CA PRO A 244 18.06 -18.12 4.15
C PRO A 244 18.42 -17.31 2.90
N VAL A 245 17.46 -17.10 1.99
CA VAL A 245 17.63 -16.33 0.76
C VAL A 245 17.19 -14.88 0.94
N LEU A 246 15.98 -14.65 1.46
CA LEU A 246 15.44 -13.29 1.60
C LEU A 246 16.07 -12.54 2.79
N GLY A 247 16.68 -13.25 3.73
CA GLY A 247 17.10 -12.74 5.02
C GLY A 247 15.93 -12.65 6.00
N LYS A 248 16.10 -11.83 7.02
CA LYS A 248 15.07 -11.56 8.03
C LYS A 248 14.40 -10.22 7.75
N ASP A 249 13.08 -10.16 7.97
CA ASP A 249 12.31 -8.92 7.98
C ASP A 249 13.01 -7.83 8.81
N PRO A 250 13.44 -6.71 8.19
CA PRO A 250 14.24 -5.69 8.86
C PRO A 250 13.41 -4.64 9.60
N GLN A 251 12.08 -4.69 9.54
CA GLN A 251 11.24 -3.61 10.05
C GLN A 251 11.30 -3.50 11.59
N PRO A 252 11.58 -2.31 12.15
CA PRO A 252 11.44 -2.06 13.57
C PRO A 252 9.97 -1.88 13.96
N ALA A 253 9.60 -2.38 15.14
CA ALA A 253 8.27 -2.21 15.71
C ALA A 253 8.12 -0.94 16.57
N THR A 254 9.23 -0.28 16.94
CA THR A 254 9.28 0.93 17.78
C THR A 254 10.41 1.88 17.35
N MET A 255 10.36 3.14 17.79
CA MET A 255 11.38 4.15 17.53
C MET A 255 12.77 3.82 18.07
N ASP A 256 12.90 2.95 19.08
CA ASP A 256 14.20 2.47 19.56
C ASP A 256 14.98 1.70 18.47
N GLY A 257 14.26 1.08 17.54
CA GLY A 257 14.80 0.37 16.39
C GLY A 257 14.86 1.20 15.11
N PHE A 258 14.54 2.50 15.16
CA PHE A 258 14.48 3.35 13.97
C PHE A 258 15.79 3.29 13.18
N VAL A 259 15.70 2.99 11.89
CA VAL A 259 16.86 2.82 11.02
C VAL A 259 17.17 4.15 10.33
N VAL A 260 18.32 4.74 10.67
CA VAL A 260 18.84 5.92 9.97
C VAL A 260 19.67 5.46 8.76
N THR A 261 19.17 5.69 7.55
CA THR A 261 19.82 5.30 6.30
C THR A 261 19.56 6.31 5.18
N THR A 262 20.32 6.22 4.09
CA THR A 262 20.05 6.90 2.81
C THR A 262 19.45 5.97 1.77
N ASP A 263 19.56 4.66 1.97
CA ASP A 263 18.95 3.66 1.09
C ASP A 263 17.44 3.73 1.20
N ASP A 264 16.73 3.22 0.19
CA ASP A 264 15.27 3.08 0.24
C ASP A 264 14.57 4.42 0.56
N ALA A 265 15.02 5.50 -0.10
CA ALA A 265 14.59 6.87 0.15
C ALA A 265 14.61 7.25 1.66
N GLY A 266 15.63 6.82 2.39
CA GLY A 266 15.71 7.03 3.84
C GLY A 266 14.93 6.00 4.67
N GLY A 267 14.83 4.77 4.18
CA GLY A 267 14.22 3.64 4.87
C GLY A 267 12.69 3.71 4.94
N VAL A 268 12.02 4.11 3.86
CA VAL A 268 10.56 4.26 3.82
C VAL A 268 9.83 2.93 4.06
N HIS A 269 10.26 1.84 3.40
CA HIS A 269 9.68 0.51 3.62
C HIS A 269 10.17 -0.11 4.92
N THR A 270 11.37 0.25 5.37
CA THR A 270 11.92 -0.30 6.63
C THR A 270 11.19 0.30 7.83
N ASN A 271 11.16 1.63 7.93
CA ASN A 271 10.63 2.33 9.09
C ASN A 271 9.09 2.44 9.11
N SER A 272 8.37 2.02 8.07
CA SER A 272 6.90 1.98 8.05
C SER A 272 6.31 0.98 9.05
N GLY A 273 7.10 0.01 9.52
CA GLY A 273 6.72 -0.90 10.61
C GLY A 273 6.27 -0.18 11.89
N ILE A 274 6.89 0.96 12.23
CA ILE A 274 6.58 1.73 13.45
C ILE A 274 5.14 2.29 13.41
N PRO A 275 4.75 3.10 12.40
CA PRO A 275 3.37 3.57 12.28
C PRO A 275 2.37 2.45 11.94
N ASN A 276 2.76 1.37 11.26
CA ASN A 276 1.91 0.19 11.07
C ASN A 276 1.53 -0.47 12.40
N HIS A 277 2.51 -0.65 13.29
CA HIS A 277 2.29 -1.22 14.60
C HIS A 277 1.46 -0.30 15.49
N ALA A 278 1.65 1.02 15.38
CA ALA A 278 0.76 1.98 16.04
C ALA A 278 -0.70 1.80 15.57
N PHE A 279 -0.95 1.73 14.26
CA PHE A 279 -2.30 1.51 13.74
C PHE A 279 -2.92 0.20 14.24
N PHE A 280 -2.17 -0.91 14.18
CA PHE A 280 -2.63 -2.20 14.69
C PHE A 280 -3.05 -2.12 16.16
N LEU A 281 -2.25 -1.45 17.00
CA LEU A 281 -2.55 -1.27 18.42
C LEU A 281 -3.82 -0.44 18.62
N VAL A 282 -4.03 0.63 17.85
CA VAL A 282 -5.28 1.42 17.89
C VAL A 282 -6.46 0.57 17.45
N ALA A 283 -6.37 -0.11 16.31
CA ALA A 283 -7.46 -0.91 15.77
C ALA A 283 -7.88 -2.02 16.75
N THR A 284 -6.91 -2.68 17.39
CA THR A 284 -7.18 -3.73 18.39
C THR A 284 -7.74 -3.15 19.69
N ALA A 285 -7.29 -1.96 20.12
CA ALA A 285 -7.78 -1.33 21.35
C ALA A 285 -9.22 -0.80 21.21
N ILE A 286 -9.58 -0.28 20.03
CA ILE A 286 -10.95 0.16 19.73
C ILE A 286 -11.86 -1.05 19.44
N GLY A 287 -11.34 -2.06 18.73
CA GLY A 287 -12.03 -3.29 18.39
C GLY A 287 -13.09 -3.15 17.30
N GLY A 288 -13.70 -4.28 16.93
CA GLY A 288 -14.74 -4.32 15.90
C GLY A 288 -14.19 -4.06 14.48
N PRO A 289 -15.01 -3.64 13.51
CA PRO A 289 -14.53 -3.33 12.16
C PRO A 289 -13.54 -2.17 12.16
N ALA A 290 -12.27 -2.45 11.86
CA ALA A 290 -11.17 -1.49 12.03
C ALA A 290 -11.37 -0.19 11.22
N TRP A 291 -12.07 -0.27 10.08
CA TRP A 291 -12.36 0.88 9.22
C TRP A 291 -13.36 1.88 9.83
N LEU A 292 -14.21 1.46 10.78
CA LEU A 292 -15.15 2.36 11.47
C LEU A 292 -14.49 3.10 12.65
N GLY A 293 -13.46 2.49 13.25
CA GLY A 293 -12.72 3.03 14.38
C GLY A 293 -11.42 3.68 13.95
N ALA A 294 -10.32 2.93 14.04
CA ALA A 294 -8.97 3.41 13.73
C ALA A 294 -8.85 3.95 12.29
N GLY A 295 -9.44 3.27 11.31
CA GLY A 295 -9.42 3.70 9.91
C GLY A 295 -10.07 5.06 9.69
N ALA A 296 -11.18 5.35 10.39
CA ALA A 296 -11.83 6.66 10.34
C ALA A 296 -10.96 7.78 10.93
N VAL A 297 -10.20 7.50 12.00
CA VAL A 297 -9.22 8.45 12.56
C VAL A 297 -8.08 8.71 11.58
N TRP A 298 -7.53 7.66 10.97
CA TRP A 298 -6.44 7.79 9.99
C TRP A 298 -6.89 8.56 8.75
N TRP A 299 -8.12 8.33 8.28
CA TRP A 299 -8.70 9.08 7.16
C TRP A 299 -8.85 10.57 7.47
N ASP A 300 -9.36 10.92 8.65
CA ASP A 300 -9.46 12.32 9.07
C ASP A 300 -8.10 12.99 9.22
N ALA A 301 -7.09 12.26 9.71
CA ALA A 301 -5.74 12.78 9.78
C ALA A 301 -5.16 13.00 8.38
N LEU A 302 -5.27 12.02 7.49
CA LEU A 302 -4.78 12.09 6.10
C LEU A 302 -5.40 13.25 5.30
N THR A 303 -6.65 13.57 5.56
CA THR A 303 -7.37 14.68 4.90
C THR A 303 -7.31 16.00 5.66
N SER A 304 -6.66 16.03 6.83
CA SER A 304 -6.51 17.24 7.64
C SER A 304 -5.54 18.23 6.97
N PRO A 305 -5.85 19.54 6.96
CA PRO A 305 -4.90 20.57 6.52
C PRO A 305 -3.68 20.70 7.44
N GLU A 306 -3.69 20.07 8.61
CA GLU A 306 -2.57 20.02 9.56
C GLU A 306 -1.47 19.04 9.10
N VAL A 307 -1.81 18.06 8.26
CA VAL A 307 -0.84 17.13 7.67
C VAL A 307 -0.21 17.78 6.43
N THR A 308 1.07 18.12 6.55
CA THR A 308 1.86 18.64 5.42
C THR A 308 2.57 17.50 4.69
N ALA A 309 2.97 17.75 3.44
CA ALA A 309 3.70 16.77 2.63
C ALA A 309 5.01 16.29 3.29
N SER A 310 5.61 17.05 4.21
CA SER A 310 6.85 16.66 4.91
C SER A 310 6.64 16.37 6.39
N VAL A 311 5.42 16.03 6.80
CA VAL A 311 5.11 15.71 8.20
C VAL A 311 5.97 14.53 8.68
N ASP A 312 6.43 14.59 9.92
CA ASP A 312 7.15 13.51 10.58
C ASP A 312 6.18 12.63 11.41
N PHE A 313 6.69 11.57 12.04
CA PHE A 313 5.86 10.65 12.82
C PHE A 313 5.16 11.36 13.99
N ALA A 314 5.85 12.24 14.70
CA ALA A 314 5.28 12.96 15.86
C ALA A 314 4.18 13.94 15.44
N GLY A 315 4.36 14.65 14.33
CA GLY A 315 3.36 15.52 13.74
C GLY A 315 2.11 14.75 13.32
N PHE A 316 2.28 13.66 12.58
CA PHE A 316 1.14 12.83 12.17
C PHE A 316 0.42 12.20 13.37
N ALA A 317 1.17 11.68 14.35
CA ALA A 317 0.63 11.14 15.59
C ALA A 317 -0.25 12.17 16.33
N THR A 318 0.23 13.42 16.46
CA THR A 318 -0.54 14.51 17.07
C THR A 318 -1.86 14.73 16.35
N VAL A 319 -1.84 14.81 15.00
CA VAL A 319 -3.06 15.01 14.21
C VAL A 319 -4.03 13.84 14.38
N THR A 320 -3.56 12.59 14.45
CA THR A 320 -4.46 11.43 14.69
C THR A 320 -5.12 11.49 16.07
N VAL A 321 -4.41 11.95 17.11
CA VAL A 321 -4.99 12.11 18.45
C VAL A 321 -6.06 13.20 18.45
N ASP A 322 -5.81 14.32 17.76
CA ASP A 322 -6.80 15.40 17.63
C ASP A 322 -8.00 14.98 16.78
N ALA A 323 -7.78 14.24 15.69
CA ALA A 323 -8.84 13.66 14.87
C ALA A 323 -9.73 12.69 15.66
N ALA A 324 -9.14 11.86 16.53
CA ALA A 324 -9.91 10.98 17.40
C ALA A 324 -10.76 11.75 18.43
N GLY A 325 -10.20 12.82 19.03
CA GLY A 325 -10.96 13.70 19.93
C GLY A 325 -12.13 14.39 19.23
N ARG A 326 -11.90 14.93 18.03
CA ARG A 326 -12.95 15.55 17.22
C ARG A 326 -14.08 14.58 16.85
N ARG A 327 -13.75 13.33 16.55
CA ARG A 327 -14.73 12.31 16.12
C ARG A 327 -15.51 11.68 17.27
N PHE A 328 -14.80 11.25 18.32
CA PHE A 328 -15.37 10.44 19.40
C PHE A 328 -15.60 11.23 20.69
N GLY A 329 -15.14 12.49 20.73
CA GLY A 329 -15.18 13.37 21.89
C GLY A 329 -13.82 13.46 22.59
N ASP A 330 -13.49 14.66 23.09
CA ASP A 330 -12.28 14.89 23.86
C ASP A 330 -12.27 14.05 25.15
N GLY A 331 -11.18 13.32 25.38
CA GLY A 331 -11.05 12.38 26.50
C GLY A 331 -11.75 11.03 26.29
N SER A 332 -12.22 10.73 25.08
CA SER A 332 -12.79 9.42 24.72
C SER A 332 -11.78 8.27 24.87
N ALA A 333 -12.31 7.04 24.93
CA ALA A 333 -11.49 5.84 24.98
C ALA A 333 -10.68 5.67 23.67
N GLU A 334 -11.27 6.04 22.54
CA GLU A 334 -10.66 6.01 21.21
C GLU A 334 -9.50 7.01 21.11
N GLN A 335 -9.68 8.26 21.56
CA GLN A 335 -8.59 9.23 21.61
C GLN A 335 -7.45 8.77 22.53
N THR A 336 -7.80 8.18 23.67
CA THR A 336 -6.82 7.62 24.61
C THR A 336 -6.06 6.46 23.97
N ALA A 337 -6.75 5.55 23.26
CA ALA A 337 -6.13 4.43 22.56
C ALA A 337 -5.14 4.89 21.49
N VAL A 338 -5.49 5.92 20.70
CA VAL A 338 -4.60 6.51 19.70
C VAL A 338 -3.33 7.06 20.36
N ARG A 339 -3.48 7.87 21.42
CA ARG A 339 -2.32 8.42 22.15
C ARG A 339 -1.43 7.31 22.72
N GLN A 340 -2.02 6.31 23.37
CA GLN A 340 -1.29 5.21 23.98
C GLN A 340 -0.56 4.34 22.96
N ALA A 341 -1.14 4.11 21.77
CA ALA A 341 -0.48 3.37 20.71
C ALA A 341 0.78 4.08 20.21
N TRP A 342 0.71 5.40 19.97
CA TRP A 342 1.87 6.19 19.57
C TRP A 342 2.95 6.27 20.65
N GLN A 343 2.55 6.34 21.93
CA GLN A 343 3.48 6.23 23.06
C GLN A 343 4.14 4.84 23.12
N ARG A 344 3.36 3.78 22.86
CA ARG A 344 3.85 2.39 22.90
C ARG A 344 4.92 2.13 21.85
N VAL A 345 4.82 2.75 20.69
CA VAL A 345 5.85 2.67 19.64
C VAL A 345 6.96 3.72 19.79
N GLY A 346 6.92 4.55 20.83
CA GLY A 346 7.96 5.52 21.16
C GLY A 346 7.95 6.80 20.30
N VAL A 347 6.82 7.14 19.67
CA VAL A 347 6.68 8.35 18.84
C VAL A 347 6.22 9.55 19.67
N LEU A 348 5.35 9.34 20.65
CA LEU A 348 4.91 10.36 21.61
C LEU A 348 5.43 10.01 23.02
N ASP A 349 5.58 11.03 23.85
CA ASP A 349 5.84 10.91 25.29
C ASP A 349 4.58 10.53 26.08
#